data_AF-A0A925EL09-F1
#
_entry.id   AF-A0A925EL09-F1
#
_cell.length_a   1.000
_cell.length_b   1.000
_cell.length_c   1.000
_cell.angle_alpha   90.00
_cell.angle_beta   90.00
_cell.angle_gamma   90.00
#
_symmetry.space_group_name_H-M   'P 1'
#
loop_
_entity.id
_entity.type
_entity.pdbx_description
1 polymer ?
#
loop_
_entity_poly.entity_id
_entity_poly.type
_entity_poly.pdbx_seq_one_letter_code
_entity_poly.pdbx_strand_id
1 'polypeptide(L)'
;MLKRLIESPRLDIFIAIVIALVSVTTALAAWRASAVSSAAGDAARLGLIDAVKKQAAENEDWRKTYEQASHAQTYAVTLAELESFEASNNSIAEAQAKNLRQYLLPNLQLLAEPFSTDEKYLKPDGTYDLDQRFADLKAEAPDLAALDPLASFELADQYGNEQRWLTVGVVLLAISLFWLAISELSAKRSRLIMLMIGLGIYLFGVAWFIVVEIIFVSMRGGVL
;
A
#
# COMPACT_ATOMS: atom_id res chain seq x y z
N MET A 1 5.71 63.60 -3.74
CA MET A 1 5.97 62.53 -4.75
C MET A 1 5.12 61.28 -4.52
N LEU A 2 5.05 60.72 -3.30
CA LEU A 2 4.22 59.54 -2.99
C LEU A 2 2.72 59.66 -3.36
N LYS A 3 2.09 60.84 -3.17
CA LYS A 3 0.64 61.02 -3.47
C LYS A 3 0.28 60.79 -4.95
N ARG A 4 1.14 61.18 -5.89
CA ARG A 4 0.90 60.99 -7.35
C ARG A 4 1.04 59.53 -7.80
N LEU A 5 1.83 58.73 -7.08
CA LEU A 5 1.99 57.30 -7.36
C LEU A 5 0.79 56.47 -6.90
N ILE A 6 0.12 56.90 -5.83
CA ILE A 6 -0.99 56.16 -5.20
C ILE A 6 -2.31 56.29 -5.99
N GLU A 7 -2.49 57.38 -6.74
CA GLU A 7 -3.70 57.66 -7.56
C GLU A 7 -3.47 57.42 -9.06
N SER A 8 -2.40 56.71 -9.44
CA SER A 8 -2.07 56.49 -10.84
C SER A 8 -2.82 55.28 -11.42
N PRO A 9 -3.46 55.40 -12.60
CA PRO A 9 -4.04 54.26 -13.33
C PRO A 9 -3.06 53.11 -13.58
N ARG A 10 -1.75 53.41 -13.60
CA ARG A 10 -0.69 52.40 -13.74
C ARG A 10 -0.60 51.46 -12.54
N LEU A 11 -0.90 51.94 -11.33
CA LEU A 11 -0.89 51.14 -10.11
C LEU A 11 -2.06 50.15 -10.12
N ASP A 12 -3.24 50.56 -10.60
CA ASP A 12 -4.40 49.67 -10.69
C ASP A 12 -4.14 48.53 -11.69
N ILE A 13 -3.60 48.85 -12.87
CA ILE A 13 -3.18 47.85 -13.86
C ILE A 13 -2.13 46.91 -13.27
N PHE A 14 -1.16 47.44 -12.53
CA PHE A 14 -0.12 46.63 -11.89
C PHE A 14 -0.71 45.66 -10.84
N ILE A 15 -1.61 46.14 -9.97
CA ILE A 15 -2.31 45.30 -8.99
C ILE A 15 -3.08 44.18 -9.69
N ALA A 16 -3.83 44.50 -10.75
CA ALA A 16 -4.58 43.51 -11.52
C ALA A 16 -3.67 42.44 -12.14
N ILE A 17 -2.52 42.83 -12.70
CA ILE A 17 -1.51 41.89 -13.23
C ILE A 17 -0.97 40.98 -12.12
N VAL A 18 -0.64 41.54 -10.96
CA VAL A 18 -0.14 40.75 -9.82
C VAL A 18 -1.21 39.75 -9.34
N ILE A 19 -2.47 40.19 -9.19
CA ILE A 19 -3.57 39.30 -8.81
C ILE A 19 -3.74 38.16 -9.83
N ALA A 20 -3.69 38.46 -11.13
CA ALA A 20 -3.77 37.44 -12.18
C ALA A 20 -2.63 36.42 -12.06
N LEU A 21 -1.40 36.88 -11.85
CA LEU A 21 -0.23 36.01 -11.69
C LEU A 21 -0.31 35.14 -10.44
N VAL A 22 -0.72 35.71 -9.30
CA VAL A 22 -0.93 34.93 -8.07
C VAL A 22 -2.06 33.93 -8.28
N SER A 23 -3.14 34.29 -8.97
CA SER A 23 -4.28 33.38 -9.23
C SER A 23 -3.84 32.16 -10.04
N VAL A 24 -3.05 32.35 -11.10
CA VAL A 24 -2.48 31.25 -11.89
C VAL A 24 -1.56 30.39 -11.03
N THR A 25 -0.72 31.00 -10.21
CA THR A 25 0.19 30.28 -9.30
C THR A 25 -0.59 29.42 -8.31
N THR A 26 -1.64 29.96 -7.70
CA THR A 26 -2.53 29.25 -6.77
C THR A 26 -3.23 28.08 -7.45
N ALA A 27 -3.71 28.26 -8.69
CA ALA A 27 -4.34 27.18 -9.45
C ALA A 27 -3.36 26.02 -9.73
N LEU A 28 -2.13 26.33 -10.14
CA LEU A 28 -1.08 25.32 -10.36
C LEU A 28 -0.70 24.61 -9.05
N ALA A 29 -0.55 25.35 -7.96
CA ALA A 29 -0.30 24.82 -6.63
C ALA A 29 -1.41 23.85 -6.16
N ALA A 30 -2.68 24.24 -6.35
CA ALA A 30 -3.83 23.41 -6.02
C ALA A 30 -3.88 22.13 -6.88
N TRP A 31 -3.62 22.25 -8.18
CA TRP A 31 -3.50 21.10 -9.08
C TRP A 31 -2.39 20.14 -8.62
N ARG A 32 -1.20 20.67 -8.28
CA ARG A 32 -0.07 19.87 -7.79
C ARG A 32 -0.43 19.13 -6.50
N ALA A 33 -1.05 19.81 -5.53
CA ALA A 33 -1.48 19.18 -4.29
C ALA A 33 -2.52 18.06 -4.53
N SER A 34 -3.44 18.27 -5.48
CA SER A 34 -4.40 17.24 -5.90
C SER A 34 -3.72 16.04 -6.56
N ALA A 35 -2.71 16.26 -7.40
CA ALA A 35 -1.96 15.18 -8.04
C ALA A 35 -1.21 14.31 -7.00
N VAL A 36 -0.58 14.93 -5.99
CA VAL A 36 0.04 14.20 -4.86
C VAL A 36 -1.00 13.38 -4.11
N SER A 37 -2.17 13.97 -3.83
CA SER A 37 -3.25 13.28 -3.13
C SER A 37 -3.72 12.03 -3.89
N SER A 38 -3.80 12.10 -5.23
CA SER A 38 -4.14 10.94 -6.05
C SER A 38 -3.05 9.86 -5.97
N ALA A 39 -1.77 10.25 -6.06
CA ALA A 39 -0.65 9.32 -5.93
C ALA A 39 -0.61 8.62 -4.56
N ALA A 40 -0.93 9.34 -3.48
CA ALA A 40 -1.10 8.75 -2.15
C ALA A 40 -2.20 7.68 -2.14
N GLY A 41 -3.35 7.98 -2.76
CA GLY A 41 -4.47 7.06 -2.88
C GLY A 41 -4.15 5.81 -3.70
N ASP A 42 -3.43 5.98 -4.82
CA ASP A 42 -3.02 4.87 -5.68
C ASP A 42 -2.01 3.95 -4.96
N ALA A 43 -1.02 4.53 -4.25
CA ALA A 43 -0.06 3.77 -3.45
C ALA A 43 -0.75 3.01 -2.29
N ALA A 44 -1.68 3.66 -1.57
CA ALA A 44 -2.43 3.00 -0.51
C ALA A 44 -3.30 1.85 -1.05
N ARG A 45 -3.93 2.04 -2.22
CA ARG A 45 -4.71 0.99 -2.89
C ARG A 45 -3.82 -0.18 -3.30
N LEU A 46 -2.63 0.08 -3.83
CA LEU A 46 -1.67 -0.97 -4.17
C LEU A 46 -1.26 -1.76 -2.92
N GLY A 47 -0.92 -1.07 -1.83
CA GLY A 47 -0.59 -1.69 -0.55
C GLY A 47 -1.71 -2.59 -0.02
N LEU A 48 -2.97 -2.18 -0.14
CA LEU A 48 -4.13 -3.01 0.23
C LEU A 48 -4.27 -4.24 -0.66
N ILE A 49 -4.12 -4.09 -1.97
CA ILE A 49 -4.20 -5.21 -2.92
C ILE A 49 -3.11 -6.24 -2.61
N ASP A 50 -1.88 -5.78 -2.39
CA ASP A 50 -0.74 -6.66 -2.12
C ASP A 50 -0.86 -7.32 -0.75
N ALA A 51 -1.35 -6.60 0.27
CA ALA A 51 -1.62 -7.17 1.59
C ALA A 51 -2.69 -8.27 1.52
N VAL A 52 -3.78 -8.03 0.78
CA VAL A 52 -4.85 -9.04 0.60
C VAL A 52 -4.32 -10.25 -0.17
N LYS A 53 -3.56 -10.05 -1.24
CA LYS A 53 -2.96 -11.15 -2.02
C LYS A 53 -2.01 -11.98 -1.16
N LYS A 54 -1.14 -11.33 -0.39
CA LYS A 54 -0.19 -11.98 0.49
C LYS A 54 -0.90 -12.79 1.57
N GLN A 55 -1.89 -12.20 2.24
CA GLN A 55 -2.67 -12.89 3.26
C GLN A 55 -3.49 -14.05 2.67
N ALA A 56 -4.06 -13.88 1.48
CA ALA A 56 -4.80 -14.95 0.81
C ALA A 56 -3.89 -16.11 0.44
N ALA A 57 -2.67 -15.84 -0.03
CA ALA A 57 -1.65 -16.85 -0.32
C ALA A 57 -1.27 -17.62 0.95
N GLU A 58 -0.92 -16.90 2.03
CA GLU A 58 -0.55 -17.52 3.31
C GLU A 58 -1.69 -18.38 3.89
N ASN A 59 -2.93 -17.90 3.81
CA ASN A 59 -4.10 -18.67 4.25
C ASN A 59 -4.31 -19.94 3.41
N GLU A 60 -4.14 -19.84 2.09
CA GLU A 60 -4.28 -20.99 1.18
C GLU A 60 -3.18 -22.02 1.40
N ASP A 61 -1.93 -21.58 1.63
CA ASP A 61 -0.81 -22.47 1.92
C ASP A 61 -1.00 -23.21 3.25
N TRP A 62 -1.48 -22.52 4.29
CA TRP A 62 -1.88 -23.18 5.53
C TRP A 62 -3.03 -24.15 5.33
N ARG A 63 -4.08 -23.75 4.60
CA ARG A 63 -5.22 -24.61 4.30
C ARG A 63 -4.78 -25.90 3.63
N LYS A 64 -3.95 -25.81 2.58
CA LYS A 64 -3.38 -26.97 1.88
C LYS A 64 -2.53 -27.83 2.80
N THR A 65 -1.66 -27.21 3.61
CA THR A 65 -0.79 -27.94 4.55
C THR A 65 -1.62 -28.78 5.53
N TYR A 66 -2.64 -28.20 6.16
CA TYR A 66 -3.52 -28.91 7.08
C TYR A 66 -4.39 -29.97 6.39
N GLU A 67 -4.90 -29.69 5.20
CA GLU A 67 -5.67 -30.64 4.40
C GLU A 67 -4.82 -31.89 4.07
N GLN A 68 -3.61 -31.68 3.54
CA GLN A 68 -2.66 -32.76 3.24
C GLN A 68 -2.28 -33.56 4.50
N ALA A 69 -2.01 -32.88 5.62
CA ALA A 69 -1.68 -33.53 6.88
C ALA A 69 -2.85 -34.36 7.44
N SER A 70 -4.09 -33.86 7.31
CA SER A 70 -5.29 -34.59 7.72
C SER A 70 -5.49 -35.86 6.87
N HIS A 71 -5.25 -35.78 5.57
CA HIS A 71 -5.26 -36.95 4.70
C HIS A 71 -4.15 -37.94 5.05
N ALA A 72 -2.95 -37.46 5.37
CA ALA A 72 -1.83 -38.30 5.78
C ALA A 72 -2.05 -39.00 7.12
N GLN A 73 -2.72 -38.34 8.08
CA GLN A 73 -3.17 -39.00 9.31
C GLN A 73 -4.18 -40.11 9.00
N THR A 74 -5.17 -39.82 8.16
CA THR A 74 -6.20 -40.79 7.77
C THR A 74 -5.56 -42.00 7.09
N TYR A 75 -4.63 -41.75 6.16
CA TYR A 75 -3.86 -42.77 5.48
C TYR A 75 -3.10 -43.67 6.48
N ALA A 76 -2.37 -43.08 7.44
CA ALA A 76 -1.63 -43.84 8.44
C ALA A 76 -2.53 -44.72 9.32
N VAL A 77 -3.69 -44.21 9.73
CA VAL A 77 -4.68 -44.99 10.51
C VAL A 77 -5.26 -46.13 9.68
N THR A 78 -5.65 -45.87 8.42
CA THR A 78 -6.18 -46.90 7.52
C THR A 78 -5.12 -47.94 7.17
N LEU A 79 -3.85 -47.57 7.06
CA LEU A 79 -2.76 -48.50 6.86
C LEU A 79 -2.57 -49.43 8.08
N ALA A 80 -2.60 -48.88 9.29
CA ALA A 80 -2.53 -49.67 10.52
C ALA A 80 -3.76 -50.61 10.67
N GLU A 81 -4.95 -50.15 10.28
CA GLU A 81 -6.16 -50.99 10.23
C GLU A 81 -6.00 -52.14 9.23
N LEU A 82 -5.50 -51.85 8.03
CA LEU A 82 -5.18 -52.86 7.02
C LEU A 82 -4.22 -53.92 7.60
N GLU A 83 -3.11 -53.49 8.21
CA GLU A 83 -2.12 -54.38 8.82
C GLU A 83 -2.76 -55.25 9.92
N SER A 84 -3.67 -54.68 10.72
CA SER A 84 -4.39 -55.44 11.75
C SER A 84 -5.32 -56.51 11.18
N PHE A 85 -6.00 -56.22 10.06
CA PHE A 85 -6.86 -57.18 9.37
C PHE A 85 -6.05 -58.29 8.70
N GLU A 86 -4.92 -57.95 8.08
CA GLU A 86 -4.00 -58.92 7.47
C GLU A 86 -3.34 -59.83 8.51
N ALA A 87 -3.11 -59.33 9.73
CA ALA A 87 -2.62 -60.14 10.85
C ALA A 87 -3.70 -61.02 11.49
N SER A 88 -4.98 -60.75 11.23
CA SER A 88 -6.08 -61.52 11.80
C SER A 88 -6.37 -62.77 10.95
N ASN A 89 -6.34 -63.96 11.56
CA ASN A 89 -6.67 -65.23 10.90
C ASN A 89 -8.18 -65.41 10.64
N ASN A 90 -8.87 -64.35 10.18
CA ASN A 90 -10.31 -64.31 9.96
C ASN A 90 -10.62 -63.99 8.48
N SER A 91 -11.31 -64.92 7.81
CA SER A 91 -11.72 -64.78 6.40
C SER A 91 -12.53 -63.50 6.09
N ILE A 92 -13.30 -62.96 7.05
CA ILE A 92 -14.04 -61.71 6.86
C ILE A 92 -13.09 -60.52 6.83
N ALA A 93 -12.08 -60.53 7.71
CA ALA A 93 -11.08 -59.47 7.79
C ALA A 93 -10.16 -59.47 6.56
N GLU A 94 -9.80 -60.63 6.02
CA GLU A 94 -9.06 -60.73 4.75
C GLU A 94 -9.82 -60.07 3.58
N ALA A 95 -11.14 -60.27 3.51
CA ALA A 95 -11.97 -59.63 2.49
C ALA A 95 -12.00 -58.09 2.64
N GLN A 96 -12.04 -57.59 3.87
CA GLN A 96 -11.97 -56.16 4.17
C GLN A 96 -10.61 -55.57 3.84
N ALA A 97 -9.53 -56.24 4.23
CA ALA A 97 -8.15 -55.86 3.91
C ALA A 97 -7.96 -55.71 2.39
N LYS A 98 -8.45 -56.68 1.60
CA LYS A 98 -8.40 -56.61 0.14
C LYS A 98 -9.14 -55.38 -0.41
N ASN A 99 -10.30 -55.05 0.14
CA ASN A 99 -11.08 -53.88 -0.28
C ASN A 99 -10.33 -52.57 0.04
N LEU A 100 -9.84 -52.42 1.27
CA LEU A 100 -9.07 -51.26 1.70
C LEU A 100 -7.82 -51.04 0.83
N ARG A 101 -7.03 -52.09 0.61
CA ARG A 101 -5.82 -52.05 -0.22
C ARG A 101 -6.12 -51.70 -1.68
N GLN A 102 -7.22 -52.22 -2.24
CA GLN A 102 -7.53 -52.05 -3.65
C GLN A 102 -8.19 -50.69 -3.96
N TYR A 103 -9.06 -50.18 -3.09
CA TYR A 103 -9.93 -49.04 -3.42
C TYR A 103 -9.67 -47.79 -2.59
N LEU A 104 -9.31 -47.92 -1.31
CA LEU A 104 -9.23 -46.77 -0.40
C LEU A 104 -7.80 -46.24 -0.25
N LEU A 105 -6.84 -47.13 0.08
CA LEU A 105 -5.47 -46.72 0.35
C LEU A 105 -4.80 -45.93 -0.79
N PRO A 106 -4.89 -46.33 -2.07
CA PRO A 106 -4.22 -45.60 -3.14
C PRO A 106 -4.72 -44.15 -3.28
N ASN A 107 -6.03 -43.95 -3.13
CA ASN A 107 -6.63 -42.61 -3.19
C ASN A 107 -6.24 -41.76 -1.99
N LEU A 108 -6.24 -42.34 -0.79
CA LEU A 108 -5.78 -41.65 0.42
C LEU A 108 -4.30 -41.30 0.34
N GLN A 109 -3.47 -42.17 -0.24
CA GLN A 109 -2.04 -41.90 -0.41
C GLN A 109 -1.81 -40.68 -1.28
N LEU A 110 -2.50 -40.58 -2.43
CA LEU A 110 -2.43 -39.44 -3.34
C LEU A 110 -2.86 -38.12 -2.68
N LEU A 111 -3.93 -38.15 -1.87
CA LEU A 111 -4.40 -36.97 -1.13
C LEU A 111 -3.47 -36.59 0.03
N ALA A 112 -2.76 -37.58 0.58
CA ALA A 112 -1.79 -37.41 1.65
C ALA A 112 -0.42 -36.95 1.15
N GLU A 113 -0.18 -36.89 -0.16
CA GLU A 113 1.08 -36.38 -0.69
C GLU A 113 1.22 -34.88 -0.37
N PRO A 114 2.42 -34.43 0.05
CA PRO A 114 3.66 -35.19 0.10
C PRO A 114 3.96 -35.87 1.47
N PHE A 115 3.13 -35.67 2.49
CA PHE A 115 3.38 -36.19 3.85
C PHE A 115 3.44 -37.73 3.93
N SER A 116 2.74 -38.45 3.04
CA SER A 116 2.76 -39.93 3.02
C SER A 116 3.97 -40.52 2.31
N THR A 117 4.70 -39.75 1.51
CA THR A 117 5.72 -40.27 0.58
C THR A 117 7.11 -39.65 0.77
N ASP A 118 7.19 -38.42 1.27
CA ASP A 118 8.45 -37.69 1.41
C ASP A 118 8.87 -37.61 2.88
N GLU A 119 9.96 -38.33 3.21
CA GLU A 119 10.54 -38.38 4.56
C GLU A 119 10.97 -37.01 5.08
N LYS A 120 11.20 -36.02 4.19
CA LYS A 120 11.62 -34.68 4.62
C LYS A 120 10.57 -33.96 5.47
N TYR A 121 9.31 -34.36 5.38
CA TYR A 121 8.22 -33.82 6.19
C TYR A 121 7.88 -34.71 7.40
N LEU A 122 8.70 -35.71 7.72
CA LEU A 122 8.54 -36.55 8.89
C LEU A 122 9.53 -36.13 9.97
N LYS A 123 9.03 -35.87 11.17
CA LYS A 123 9.86 -35.58 12.34
C LYS A 123 10.38 -36.86 12.98
N PRO A 124 11.47 -36.80 13.77
CA PRO A 124 12.01 -37.97 14.47
C PRO A 124 11.04 -38.63 15.47
N ASP A 125 10.02 -37.90 15.92
CA ASP A 125 8.96 -38.40 16.81
C ASP A 125 7.81 -39.09 16.06
N GLY A 126 7.89 -39.17 14.72
CA GLY A 126 6.87 -39.75 13.85
C GLY A 126 5.71 -38.81 13.50
N THR A 127 5.76 -37.54 13.94
CA THR A 127 4.78 -36.52 13.55
C THR A 127 5.17 -35.81 12.25
N TYR A 128 4.24 -35.07 11.64
CA TYR A 128 4.51 -34.33 10.41
C TYR A 128 5.09 -32.93 10.66
N ASP A 129 6.02 -32.52 9.81
CA ASP A 129 6.60 -31.17 9.78
C ASP A 129 5.79 -30.23 8.88
N LEU A 130 4.75 -29.65 9.48
CA LEU A 130 3.86 -28.71 8.82
C LEU A 130 4.58 -27.41 8.46
N ASP A 131 5.53 -26.96 9.29
CA ASP A 131 6.26 -25.71 9.08
C ASP A 131 7.17 -25.84 7.85
N GLN A 132 7.84 -26.99 7.69
CA GLN A 132 8.64 -27.27 6.50
C GLN A 132 7.77 -27.34 5.24
N ARG A 133 6.57 -27.96 5.29
CA ARG A 133 5.66 -27.99 4.13
C ARG A 133 5.14 -26.60 3.78
N PHE A 134 4.79 -25.80 4.77
CA PHE A 134 4.38 -24.42 4.56
C PHE A 134 5.51 -23.58 3.93
N ALA A 135 6.74 -23.75 4.41
CA ALA A 135 7.91 -23.07 3.83
C ALA A 135 8.14 -23.46 2.36
N ASP A 136 7.99 -24.74 2.02
CA ASP A 136 8.12 -25.23 0.65
C ASP A 136 7.00 -24.67 -0.26
N LEU A 137 5.75 -24.66 0.21
CA LEU A 137 4.62 -24.03 -0.51
C LEU A 137 4.86 -22.54 -0.77
N LYS A 138 5.37 -21.82 0.24
CA LYS A 138 5.73 -20.40 0.09
C LYS A 138 6.85 -20.21 -0.94
N ALA A 139 7.79 -21.15 -1.03
CA ALA A 139 8.87 -21.13 -2.01
C ALA A 139 8.40 -21.46 -3.44
N GLU A 140 7.28 -22.18 -3.60
CA GLU A 140 6.66 -22.47 -4.91
C GLU A 140 6.06 -21.20 -5.56
N ALA A 141 5.77 -20.15 -4.78
CA ALA A 141 5.17 -18.89 -5.26
C ALA A 141 6.01 -17.65 -4.93
N PRO A 142 7.21 -17.49 -5.53
CA PRO A 142 8.13 -16.38 -5.21
C PRO A 142 7.52 -15.00 -5.49
N ASP A 143 6.65 -14.87 -6.49
CA ASP A 143 5.98 -13.62 -6.84
C ASP A 143 5.08 -13.11 -5.71
N LEU A 144 4.41 -14.02 -4.99
CA LEU A 144 3.55 -13.69 -3.85
C LEU A 144 4.37 -13.42 -2.59
N ALA A 145 5.47 -14.13 -2.41
CA ALA A 145 6.41 -13.91 -1.31
C ALA A 145 7.13 -12.56 -1.43
N ALA A 146 7.40 -12.10 -2.65
CA ALA A 146 8.02 -10.83 -2.96
C ALA A 146 7.10 -9.61 -2.76
N LEU A 147 5.79 -9.81 -2.52
CA LEU A 147 4.87 -8.72 -2.24
C LEU A 147 5.26 -8.00 -0.95
N ASP A 148 5.53 -6.70 -1.09
CA ASP A 148 5.82 -5.78 0.00
C ASP A 148 4.72 -4.71 0.13
N PRO A 149 3.61 -5.05 0.82
CA PRO A 149 2.56 -4.08 1.07
C PRO A 149 3.04 -2.91 1.94
N LEU A 150 4.05 -3.12 2.80
CA LEU A 150 4.54 -2.11 3.70
C LEU A 150 5.23 -0.98 2.92
N ALA A 151 6.07 -1.31 1.93
CA ALA A 151 6.68 -0.31 1.06
C ALA A 151 5.63 0.58 0.36
N SER A 152 4.52 -0.01 -0.10
CA SER A 152 3.43 0.76 -0.73
C SER A 152 2.71 1.68 0.26
N PHE A 153 2.49 1.24 1.50
CA PHE A 153 1.92 2.09 2.54
C PHE A 153 2.87 3.20 3.00
N GLU A 154 4.16 2.91 3.14
CA GLU A 154 5.17 3.93 3.44
C GLU A 154 5.22 5.00 2.34
N LEU A 155 5.13 4.59 1.07
CA LEU A 155 5.03 5.52 -0.05
C LEU A 155 3.74 6.35 0.00
N ALA A 156 2.61 5.73 0.34
CA ALA A 156 1.35 6.45 0.53
C ALA A 156 1.44 7.49 1.65
N ASP A 157 2.07 7.15 2.77
CA ASP A 157 2.30 8.05 3.89
C ASP A 157 3.23 9.21 3.52
N GLN A 158 4.28 8.96 2.73
CA GLN A 158 5.14 10.01 2.20
C GLN A 158 4.35 11.02 1.35
N TYR A 159 3.54 10.54 0.41
CA TYR A 159 2.68 11.41 -0.40
C TYR A 159 1.61 12.12 0.45
N GLY A 160 1.01 11.43 1.42
CA GLY A 160 0.05 12.03 2.34
C GLY A 160 0.66 13.18 3.14
N ASN A 161 1.90 13.04 3.60
CA ASN A 161 2.63 14.10 4.28
C ASN A 161 2.98 15.26 3.34
N GLU A 162 3.42 14.98 2.11
CA GLU A 162 3.69 16.00 1.09
C GLU A 162 2.42 16.81 0.79
N GLN A 163 1.29 16.15 0.57
CA GLN A 163 -0.01 16.78 0.31
C GLN A 163 -0.41 17.73 1.44
N ARG A 164 -0.26 17.32 2.70
CA ARG A 164 -0.59 18.16 3.86
C ARG A 164 0.21 19.45 3.85
N TRP A 165 1.52 19.38 3.58
CA TRP A 165 2.38 20.55 3.53
C TRP A 165 2.15 21.44 2.30
N LEU A 166 1.83 20.85 1.14
CA LEU A 166 1.40 21.59 -0.05
C LEU A 166 0.08 22.32 0.20
N THR A 167 -0.86 21.70 0.92
CA THR A 167 -2.16 22.31 1.27
C THR A 167 -1.96 23.56 2.13
N VAL A 168 -1.03 23.54 3.08
CA VAL A 168 -0.64 24.75 3.84
C VAL A 168 -0.15 25.85 2.88
N GLY A 169 0.65 25.49 1.88
CA GLY A 169 1.07 26.41 0.83
C GLY A 169 -0.10 27.00 0.05
N VAL A 170 -1.06 26.18 -0.39
CA VAL A 170 -2.27 26.65 -1.09
C VAL A 170 -3.05 27.66 -0.23
N VAL A 171 -3.20 27.40 1.07
CA VAL A 171 -3.87 28.31 2.00
C VAL A 171 -3.12 29.63 2.12
N LEU A 172 -1.79 29.63 2.19
CA LEU A 172 -0.99 30.86 2.20
C LEU A 172 -1.20 31.69 0.92
N LEU A 173 -1.24 31.04 -0.24
CA LEU A 173 -1.50 31.72 -1.52
C LEU A 173 -2.93 32.29 -1.58
N ALA A 174 -3.93 31.57 -1.05
CA ALA A 174 -5.30 32.06 -0.94
C ALA A 174 -5.39 33.30 -0.02
N ILE A 175 -4.69 33.30 1.11
CA ILE A 175 -4.60 34.46 2.02
C ILE A 175 -3.93 35.64 1.29
N SER A 176 -2.89 35.39 0.49
CA SER A 176 -2.27 36.43 -0.32
C SER A 176 -3.27 37.07 -1.30
N LEU A 177 -4.03 36.25 -2.05
CA LEU A 177 -5.07 36.76 -2.95
C LEU A 177 -6.10 37.62 -2.22
N PHE A 178 -6.52 37.21 -1.02
CA PHE A 178 -7.44 37.97 -0.20
C PHE A 178 -6.91 39.39 0.11
N TRP A 179 -5.65 39.50 0.54
CA TRP A 179 -5.04 40.82 0.81
C TRP A 179 -4.84 41.66 -0.45
N LEU A 180 -4.49 41.04 -1.58
CA LEU A 180 -4.35 41.73 -2.85
C LEU A 180 -5.71 42.25 -3.37
N ALA A 181 -6.79 41.48 -3.22
CA ALA A 181 -8.14 41.93 -3.54
C ALA A 181 -8.59 43.11 -2.66
N ILE A 182 -8.29 43.07 -1.36
CA ILE A 182 -8.54 44.23 -0.46
C ILE A 182 -7.73 45.45 -0.89
N SER A 183 -6.50 45.27 -1.36
CA SER A 183 -5.66 46.36 -1.88
C SER A 183 -6.35 47.06 -3.05
N GLU A 184 -6.96 46.31 -3.96
CA GLU A 184 -7.70 46.86 -5.11
C GLU A 184 -8.86 47.76 -4.65
N LEU A 185 -9.61 47.33 -3.64
CA LEU A 185 -10.77 48.07 -3.09
C LEU A 185 -10.40 49.23 -2.16
N SER A 186 -9.17 49.26 -1.63
CA SER A 186 -8.75 50.24 -0.62
C SER A 186 -8.32 51.58 -1.23
N ALA A 187 -8.59 52.68 -0.53
CA ALA A 187 -8.17 54.03 -0.93
C ALA A 187 -6.92 54.51 -0.19
N LYS A 188 -6.13 55.39 -0.83
CA LYS A 188 -5.00 56.15 -0.23
C LYS A 188 -3.84 55.24 0.26
N ARG A 189 -3.21 55.59 1.38
CA ARG A 189 -1.99 54.94 1.91
C ARG A 189 -2.18 53.47 2.31
N SER A 190 -3.38 53.06 2.73
CA SER A 190 -3.63 51.68 3.14
C SER A 190 -3.52 50.71 1.96
N ARG A 191 -3.86 51.13 0.73
CA ARG A 191 -3.68 50.33 -0.50
C ARG A 191 -2.26 49.78 -0.63
N LEU A 192 -1.25 50.63 -0.48
CA LEU A 192 0.15 50.22 -0.64
C LEU A 192 0.58 49.24 0.47
N ILE A 193 0.10 49.45 1.70
CA ILE A 193 0.38 48.53 2.82
C ILE A 193 -0.24 47.16 2.55
N MET A 194 -1.51 47.10 2.13
CA MET A 194 -2.18 45.83 1.81
C MET A 194 -1.53 45.11 0.64
N LEU A 195 -1.11 45.84 -0.39
CA LEU A 195 -0.34 45.30 -1.51
C LEU A 195 0.96 44.64 -1.04
N MET A 196 1.73 45.34 -0.19
CA MET A 196 3.00 44.83 0.32
C MET A 196 2.81 43.60 1.21
N ILE A 197 1.77 43.58 2.04
CA ILE A 197 1.41 42.41 2.85
C ILE A 197 1.04 41.23 1.94
N GLY A 198 0.13 41.43 0.99
CA GLY A 198 -0.30 40.39 0.05
C GLY A 198 0.87 39.84 -0.76
N LEU A 199 1.73 40.71 -1.28
CA LEU A 199 2.94 40.33 -2.01
C LEU A 199 3.96 39.60 -1.13
N GLY A 200 4.15 40.05 0.11
CA GLY A 200 5.04 39.38 1.07
C GLY A 200 4.57 37.95 1.37
N ILE A 201 3.26 37.77 1.61
CA ILE A 201 2.66 36.44 1.83
C ILE A 201 2.76 35.59 0.56
N TYR A 202 2.57 36.16 -0.62
CA TYR A 202 2.75 35.46 -1.89
C TYR A 202 4.16 34.89 -2.03
N LEU A 203 5.19 35.74 -1.88
CA LEU A 203 6.58 35.33 -2.01
C LEU A 203 6.95 34.26 -0.98
N PHE A 204 6.46 34.40 0.25
CA PHE A 204 6.63 33.38 1.28
C PHE A 204 5.94 32.06 0.91
N GLY A 205 4.71 32.10 0.38
CA GLY A 205 3.98 30.92 -0.10
C GLY A 205 4.70 30.22 -1.25
N VAL A 206 5.24 30.97 -2.21
CA VAL A 206 6.03 30.40 -3.31
C VAL A 206 7.32 29.75 -2.79
N ALA A 207 8.05 30.43 -1.90
CA ALA A 207 9.25 29.87 -1.29
C ALA A 207 8.92 28.59 -0.50
N TRP A 208 7.79 28.58 0.22
CA TRP A 208 7.29 27.41 0.93
C TRP A 208 7.07 26.22 -0.01
N PHE A 209 6.38 26.42 -1.14
CA PHE A 209 6.20 25.38 -2.16
C PHE A 209 7.53 24.80 -2.66
N ILE A 210 8.49 25.67 -2.97
CA ILE A 210 9.81 25.25 -3.44
C ILE A 210 10.53 24.41 -2.38
N VAL A 211 10.50 24.84 -1.11
CA VAL A 211 11.13 24.10 -0.01
C VAL A 211 10.49 22.73 0.19
N VAL A 212 9.16 22.67 0.23
CA VAL A 212 8.43 21.39 0.39
C VAL A 212 8.78 20.44 -0.75
N GLU A 213 8.70 20.91 -2.00
CA GLU A 213 9.00 20.09 -3.17
C GLU A 213 10.45 19.54 -3.13
N ILE A 214 11.43 20.39 -2.81
CA ILE A 214 12.84 19.97 -2.71
C ILE A 214 13.05 18.91 -1.63
N ILE A 215 12.43 19.09 -0.45
CA ILE A 215 12.56 18.14 0.66
C ILE A 215 11.99 16.77 0.24
N PHE A 216 10.78 16.73 -0.31
CA PHE A 216 10.11 15.48 -0.65
C PHE A 216 10.69 14.80 -1.89
N VAL A 217 11.19 15.55 -2.87
CA VAL A 217 11.95 14.97 -4.01
C VAL A 217 13.27 14.37 -3.52
N SER A 218 13.95 15.02 -2.58
CA SER A 218 15.19 14.50 -1.98
C SER A 218 14.93 13.24 -1.16
N MET A 219 13.84 13.20 -0.39
CA MET A 219 13.45 12.02 0.40
C MET A 219 13.10 10.81 -0.48
N ARG A 220 12.50 11.02 -1.65
CA ARG A 220 12.18 9.97 -2.63
C ARG A 220 13.39 9.48 -3.43
N GLY A 221 14.60 9.96 -3.15
CA GLY A 221 15.81 9.58 -3.89
C GLY A 221 15.86 10.11 -5.32
N GLY A 222 15.14 11.20 -5.63
CA GLY A 222 15.15 11.84 -6.95
C GLY A 222 14.27 11.17 -8.01
N VAL A 223 13.42 10.21 -7.64
CA VAL A 223 12.41 9.66 -8.56
C VAL A 223 11.21 10.61 -8.59
N LEU A 224 11.02 11.29 -9.73
CA LEU A 224 9.87 12.14 -10.05
C LEU A 224 8.73 11.32 -10.65
#